data_AF-M7BG04-F1
#
_entry.id   AF-M7BG04-F1
#
_cell.length_a   1.000
_cell.length_b   1.000
_cell.length_c   1.000
_cell.angle_alpha   90.00
_cell.angle_beta   90.00
_cell.angle_gamma   90.00
#
_symmetry.space_group_name_H-M   'P 1'
#
loop_
_entity.id
_entity.type
_entity.pdbx_description
1 polymer ?
#
loop_
_entity_poly.entity_id
_entity_poly.type
_entity_poly.pdbx_seq_one_letter_code
_entity_poly.pdbx_strand_id
1 'polypeptide(L)'
;MQEKGCDRDQQQCHGKAKELQQAYQKLLEQNSPVLSAWDTFLQAFMTIFYDLHRIHMAEAALRKLHQGQRLTTSYSTHFQWLMADVEWNEATQLYQFR
;
A
#
# COMPACT_ATOMS: atom_id res chain seq x y z
N MET A 1 5.30 -2.34 24.04
CA MET A 1 4.94 -2.60 22.63
C MET A 1 5.05 -1.27 21.91
N GLN A 2 6.07 -1.08 21.10
CA GLN A 2 6.24 0.13 20.29
C GLN A 2 5.51 -0.12 18.97
N GLU A 3 4.46 0.66 18.71
CA GLU A 3 3.84 0.73 17.39
C GLU A 3 4.94 1.14 16.40
N LYS A 4 5.36 0.21 15.54
CA LYS A 4 6.22 0.52 14.39
C LYS A 4 5.37 1.36 13.44
N GLY A 5 5.36 2.68 13.68
CA GLY A 5 4.90 3.64 12.71
C GLY A 5 5.69 3.42 11.43
N CYS A 6 4.97 3.11 10.35
CA CYS A 6 5.55 3.04 9.03
C CYS A 6 6.20 4.40 8.75
N ASP A 7 7.53 4.44 8.64
CA ASP A 7 8.32 5.62 8.28
C ASP A 7 7.97 5.96 6.83
N ARG A 8 6.84 6.62 6.65
CA ARG A 8 6.37 7.07 5.36
C ARG A 8 7.06 8.40 5.10
N ASP A 9 7.72 8.49 3.95
CA ASP A 9 8.30 9.73 3.47
C ASP A 9 7.27 10.86 3.62
N GLN A 10 7.60 11.80 4.50
CA GLN A 10 6.70 12.88 4.88
C GLN A 10 6.35 13.76 3.67
N GLN A 11 7.25 13.88 2.69
CA GLN A 11 6.99 14.59 1.43
C GLN A 11 5.99 13.84 0.56
N GLN A 12 6.09 12.50 0.49
CA GLN A 12 5.14 11.67 -0.25
C GLN A 12 3.73 11.75 0.37
N CYS A 13 3.63 11.77 1.70
CA CYS A 13 2.36 11.94 2.40
C CYS A 13 1.73 13.31 2.12
N HIS A 14 2.54 14.37 2.14
CA HIS A 14 2.07 15.72 1.82
C HIS A 14 1.62 15.87 0.35
N GLY A 15 2.33 15.23 -0.58
CA GLY A 15 1.94 15.20 -2.00
C GLY A 15 0.58 14.54 -2.20
N LYS A 16 0.42 13.32 -1.67
CA LYS A 16 -0.86 12.58 -1.74
C LYS A 16 -2.01 13.31 -1.05
N ALA A 17 -1.76 13.97 0.08
CA ALA A 17 -2.78 14.76 0.77
C ALA A 17 -3.27 15.97 -0.08
N LYS A 18 -2.37 16.62 -0.81
CA LYS A 18 -2.74 17.70 -1.76
C LYS A 18 -3.54 17.17 -2.95
N GLU A 19 -3.12 16.05 -3.52
CA GLU A 19 -3.85 15.39 -4.61
C GLU A 19 -5.27 14.99 -4.17
N LEU A 20 -5.41 14.49 -2.95
CA LEU A 20 -6.68 14.17 -2.31
C LEU A 20 -7.58 15.39 -2.19
N GLN A 21 -7.05 16.48 -1.64
CA GLN A 21 -7.80 17.72 -1.52
C GLN A 21 -8.29 18.22 -2.88
N GLN A 22 -7.44 18.17 -3.91
CA GLN A 22 -7.81 18.59 -5.26
C GLN A 22 -8.85 17.67 -5.91
N ALA A 23 -8.69 16.34 -5.78
CA ALA A 23 -9.64 15.37 -6.32
C ALA A 23 -11.03 15.53 -5.68
N TYR A 24 -11.08 15.73 -4.36
CA TYR A 24 -12.33 15.96 -3.64
C TYR A 24 -13.00 17.27 -4.05
N GLN A 25 -12.22 18.35 -4.15
CA GLN A 25 -12.72 19.66 -4.59
C GLN A 25 -13.37 19.58 -5.99
N LYS A 26 -12.74 18.85 -6.91
CA LYS A 26 -13.26 18.65 -8.26
C LYS A 26 -14.60 17.90 -8.27
N LEU A 27 -14.75 16.89 -7.41
CA LEU A 27 -16.01 16.15 -7.28
C LEU A 27 -17.14 17.03 -6.72
N LEU A 28 -16.81 17.95 -5.81
CA LEU A 28 -17.76 18.93 -5.26
C LEU A 28 -18.21 19.92 -6.34
N GLU A 29 -17.28 20.49 -7.09
CA GLU A 29 -17.59 21.44 -8.18
C GLU A 29 -18.49 20.82 -9.25
N GLN A 30 -18.35 19.51 -9.49
CA GLN A 30 -19.14 18.77 -10.46
C GLN A 30 -20.50 18.29 -9.92
N ASN A 31 -20.81 18.51 -8.64
CA ASN A 31 -21.94 17.88 -7.95
C ASN A 31 -22.01 16.37 -8.25
N SER A 32 -20.85 15.72 -8.21
CA SER A 32 -20.74 14.33 -8.65
C SER A 32 -21.64 13.43 -7.79
N PRO A 33 -22.47 12.56 -8.40
CA PRO A 33 -23.30 11.62 -7.64
C PRO A 33 -22.45 10.59 -6.86
N VAL A 34 -21.14 10.50 -7.14
CA VAL A 34 -20.21 9.71 -6.34
C VAL A 34 -20.16 10.19 -4.89
N LEU A 35 -20.44 11.48 -4.62
CA LEU A 35 -20.41 12.06 -3.28
C LEU A 35 -21.66 11.73 -2.44
N SER A 36 -22.77 11.32 -3.08
CA SER A 36 -24.02 11.00 -2.36
C SER A 36 -24.12 9.54 -1.92
N ALA A 37 -23.24 8.67 -2.43
CA ALA A 37 -23.19 7.25 -2.09
C ALA A 37 -21.82 6.90 -1.47
N TRP A 38 -21.81 6.58 -0.17
CA TRP A 38 -20.59 6.30 0.58
C TRP A 38 -19.75 5.17 -0.03
N ASP A 39 -20.38 4.06 -0.44
CA ASP A 39 -19.65 2.92 -1.01
C ASP A 39 -19.00 3.26 -2.35
N THR A 40 -19.70 4.03 -3.21
CA THR A 40 -19.18 4.46 -4.50
C THR A 40 -18.05 5.47 -4.34
N PHE A 41 -18.19 6.40 -3.39
CA PHE A 41 -17.13 7.31 -2.99
C PHE A 41 -15.90 6.53 -2.53
N LEU A 42 -16.07 5.61 -1.57
CA LEU A 42 -14.98 4.84 -1.00
C LEU A 42 -14.27 4.01 -2.06
N GLN A 43 -15.00 3.38 -2.98
CA GLN A 43 -14.42 2.58 -4.05
C GLN A 43 -13.60 3.44 -5.03
N ALA A 44 -14.15 4.58 -5.48
CA ALA A 44 -13.42 5.52 -6.34
C ALA A 44 -12.19 6.09 -5.62
N PHE A 45 -12.33 6.40 -4.33
CA PHE A 45 -11.26 6.89 -3.49
C PHE A 45 -10.15 5.84 -3.33
N MET A 46 -10.50 4.60 -3.04
CA MET A 46 -9.55 3.49 -3.01
C MET A 46 -8.85 3.32 -4.36
N THR A 47 -9.52 3.43 -5.50
CA THR A 47 -8.81 3.31 -6.79
C THR A 47 -7.76 4.41 -7.04
N ILE A 48 -7.89 5.57 -6.41
CA ILE A 48 -6.93 6.68 -6.52
C ILE A 48 -5.80 6.52 -5.50
N PHE A 49 -6.11 6.08 -4.28
CA PHE A 49 -5.17 6.13 -3.15
C PHE A 49 -4.62 4.76 -2.71
N TYR A 50 -5.38 3.70 -2.91
CA TYR A 50 -4.88 2.33 -2.83
C TYR A 50 -4.11 2.05 -4.12
N ASP A 51 -2.79 2.02 -4.00
CA ASP A 51 -1.90 1.61 -5.09
C ASP A 51 -1.98 0.09 -5.26
N LEU A 52 -3.13 -0.37 -5.75
CA LEU A 52 -3.42 -1.77 -6.03
C LEU A 52 -2.35 -2.39 -6.93
N HIS A 53 -1.76 -1.59 -7.81
CA HIS A 53 -0.65 -2.04 -8.65
C HIS A 53 0.60 -2.34 -7.83
N ARG A 54 1.00 -1.44 -6.92
CA ARG A 54 2.12 -1.67 -6.00
C ARG A 54 1.88 -2.86 -5.08
N ILE A 55 0.67 -3.02 -4.53
CA ILE A 55 0.31 -4.17 -3.69
C ILE A 55 0.44 -5.47 -4.49
N HIS A 56 -0.18 -5.55 -5.67
CA HIS A 56 -0.08 -6.73 -6.53
C HIS A 56 1.35 -7.03 -6.97
N MET A 57 2.16 -6.00 -7.20
CA MET A 57 3.56 -6.17 -7.57
C MET A 57 4.40 -6.67 -6.40
N ALA A 58 4.16 -6.15 -5.19
CA ALA A 58 4.79 -6.63 -3.98
C ALA A 58 4.41 -8.09 -3.69
N GLU A 59 3.14 -8.47 -3.85
CA GLU A 59 2.68 -9.85 -3.72
C GLU A 59 3.34 -10.79 -4.73
N ALA A 60 3.37 -10.39 -6.01
CA ALA A 60 4.01 -11.19 -7.06
C ALA A 60 5.52 -11.35 -6.82
N ALA A 61 6.17 -10.31 -6.29
CA ALA A 61 7.57 -10.36 -5.90
C ALA A 61 7.78 -11.27 -4.68
N LEU A 62 6.96 -11.16 -3.63
CA LEU A 62 7.03 -12.01 -2.43
C LEU A 62 6.89 -13.49 -2.78
N ARG A 63 5.91 -13.87 -3.61
CA ARG A 63 5.69 -15.28 -4.01
C ARG A 63 6.90 -15.89 -4.74
N LYS A 64 7.69 -15.06 -5.42
CA LYS A 64 8.91 -15.48 -6.14
C LYS A 64 10.19 -15.31 -5.29
N LEU A 65 10.10 -14.63 -4.15
CA LEU A 65 11.24 -14.32 -3.31
C LEU A 65 11.64 -15.56 -2.49
N HIS A 66 12.89 -15.98 -2.64
CA HIS A 66 13.53 -17.03 -1.84
C HIS A 66 14.98 -16.60 -1.54
N GLN A 67 15.55 -17.07 -0.43
CA GLN A 67 16.89 -16.66 -0.01
C GLN A 67 17.97 -17.08 -1.02
N GLY A 68 17.95 -18.34 -1.46
CA GLY A 68 18.95 -18.88 -2.39
C GLY A 68 20.39 -18.65 -1.88
N GLN A 69 21.25 -18.08 -2.73
CA GLN A 69 22.64 -17.74 -2.37
C GLN A 69 22.79 -16.35 -1.73
N ARG A 70 21.69 -15.62 -1.51
CA ARG A 70 21.74 -14.26 -0.95
C ARG A 70 22.08 -14.32 0.54
N LEU A 71 22.78 -13.28 1.01
CA LEU A 71 22.98 -13.07 2.45
C LEU A 71 21.63 -12.97 3.15
N THR A 72 21.49 -13.64 4.29
CA THR A 72 20.25 -13.64 5.09
C THR A 72 19.76 -12.23 5.38
N THR A 73 20.68 -11.31 5.69
CA THR A 73 20.35 -9.90 5.96
C THR A 73 19.78 -9.18 4.74
N SER A 74 20.33 -9.41 3.55
CA SER A 74 19.83 -8.82 2.31
C SER A 74 18.45 -9.39 1.95
N TYR A 75 18.28 -10.71 2.11
CA TYR A 75 17.00 -11.37 1.91
C TYR A 75 15.93 -10.86 2.88
N SER A 76 16.22 -10.85 4.19
CA SER A 76 15.27 -10.45 5.22
C SER A 76 14.84 -9.00 5.09
N THR A 77 15.77 -8.11 4.74
CA THR A 77 15.46 -6.69 4.51
C THR A 77 14.56 -6.52 3.29
N HIS A 78 14.83 -7.24 2.19
CA HIS A 78 14.00 -7.16 0.99
C HIS A 78 12.61 -7.76 1.22
N PHE A 79 12.52 -8.86 1.96
CA PHE A 79 11.25 -9.46 2.37
C PHE A 79 10.42 -8.48 3.21
N GLN A 80 11.03 -7.85 4.22
CA GLN A 80 10.36 -6.86 5.06
C GLN A 80 9.90 -5.62 4.29
N TRP A 81 10.71 -5.18 3.32
CA TRP A 81 10.35 -4.05 2.47
C TRP A 81 9.11 -4.34 1.63
N LEU A 82 9.04 -5.51 0.98
CA LEU A 82 7.85 -5.91 0.23
C LEU A 82 6.64 -6.11 1.15
N MET A 83 6.84 -6.69 2.33
CA MET A 83 5.79 -6.90 3.33
C MET A 83 5.14 -5.61 3.82
N ALA A 84 5.83 -4.46 3.76
CA ALA A 84 5.25 -3.17 4.14
C ALA A 84 4.07 -2.75 3.23
N ASP A 85 4.01 -3.32 2.02
CA ASP A 85 2.98 -3.02 1.02
C ASP A 85 1.84 -4.04 1.01
N VAL A 86 1.89 -5.10 1.84
CA VAL A 86 0.94 -6.22 1.75
C VAL A 86 0.35 -6.61 3.10
N GLU A 87 -0.96 -6.80 3.14
CA GLU A 87 -1.70 -7.18 4.34
C GLU A 87 -1.75 -8.71 4.55
N TRP A 88 -0.60 -9.39 4.48
CA TRP A 88 -0.56 -10.83 4.77
C TRP A 88 -0.61 -11.10 6.27
N ASN A 89 -1.32 -12.17 6.66
CA ASN A 89 -1.31 -12.65 8.04
C ASN A 89 0.04 -13.34 8.38
N GLU A 90 0.32 -13.47 9.67
CA GLU A 90 1.59 -14.01 10.17
C GLU A 90 1.88 -15.44 9.68
N ALA A 91 0.86 -16.30 9.58
CA ALA A 91 1.03 -17.66 9.08
C ALA A 91 1.50 -17.70 7.62
N THR A 92 0.92 -16.85 6.76
CA THR A 92 1.32 -16.71 5.36
C THR A 92 2.74 -16.14 5.24
N GLN A 93 3.10 -15.19 6.10
CA GLN A 93 4.45 -14.61 6.14
C GLN A 93 5.50 -15.67 6.46
N LEU A 94 5.28 -16.45 7.53
CA LEU A 94 6.19 -17.53 7.93
C LEU A 94 6.29 -18.62 6.87
N TYR A 95 5.18 -18.95 6.20
CA TYR A 95 5.19 -19.93 5.12
C TYR A 95 6.04 -19.47 3.92
N GLN A 96 6.02 -18.18 3.59
CA GLN A 96 6.77 -17.62 2.46
C GLN A 96 8.25 -17.36 2.79
N PHE A 97 8.60 -17.08 4.04
CA PHE A 97 9.97 -16.81 4.46
C PHE A 97 10.84 -18.08 4.39
N ARG A 98 11.60 -18.25 3.31
CA ARG A 98 12.40 -19.44 2.98
C ARG A 98 13.70 -19.11 2.25
#